data_AF-A0AAD1RHK5-F1
#
_entry.id   AF-A0AAD1RHK5-F1
#
_cell.length_a   1.000
_cell.length_b   1.000
_cell.length_c   1.000
_cell.angle_alpha   90.00
_cell.angle_beta   90.00
_cell.angle_gamma   90.00
#
_symmetry.space_group_name_H-M   'P 1'
#
loop_
_entity.id
_entity.type
_entity.pdbx_description
1 polymer ?
#
loop_
_entity_poly.entity_id
_entity_poly.type
_entity_poly.pdbx_seq_one_letter_code
_entity_poly.pdbx_strand_id
1 'polypeptide(L)'
;MGGTQGTVMRGKLIALATKFKRQKLQELEDHLLSLRTLTTQHKRDPTPDLMAKIKTHQQAIKTFKTRDPKKRFSGLNNSSMRSPIKRTLFSPANSAVKPRPNK
;
A
#
# COMPACT_ATOMS: atom_id res chain seq x y z
N MET A 1 -37.12 -26.73 -6.70
CA MET A 1 -37.09 -25.60 -5.73
C MET A 1 -35.63 -25.31 -5.37
N GLY A 2 -34.99 -24.25 -5.91
CA GLY A 2 -33.53 -24.06 -5.80
C GLY A 2 -33.03 -22.60 -5.84
N GLY A 3 -33.83 -21.63 -5.38
CA GLY A 3 -33.53 -20.19 -5.53
C GLY A 3 -33.11 -19.42 -4.28
N THR A 4 -33.05 -20.05 -3.11
CA THR A 4 -33.18 -19.32 -1.84
C THR A 4 -31.86 -18.98 -1.14
N GLN A 5 -30.74 -19.63 -1.43
CA GLN A 5 -29.44 -19.28 -0.83
C GLN A 5 -28.68 -18.19 -1.60
N GLY A 6 -28.72 -18.22 -2.94
CA GLY A 6 -27.98 -17.26 -3.78
C GLY A 6 -28.49 -15.82 -3.65
N THR A 7 -29.80 -15.64 -3.52
CA THR A 7 -30.46 -14.33 -3.35
C THR A 7 -30.18 -13.72 -1.97
N VAL A 8 -30.26 -14.52 -0.91
CA VAL A 8 -29.94 -14.09 0.47
C VAL A 8 -28.45 -13.75 0.60
N MET A 9 -27.56 -14.55 0.01
CA MET A 9 -26.12 -14.29 0.00
C MET A 9 -25.79 -13.01 -0.78
N ARG A 10 -26.41 -12.79 -1.95
CA ARG A 10 -26.28 -11.54 -2.72
C ARG A 10 -26.76 -10.32 -1.92
N GLY A 11 -27.90 -10.42 -1.24
CA GLY A 11 -28.41 -9.36 -0.36
C GLY A 11 -27.44 -9.01 0.78
N LYS A 12 -26.87 -10.02 1.44
CA LYS A 12 -25.85 -9.82 2.48
C LYS A 12 -24.58 -9.14 1.95
N LEU A 13 -24.08 -9.55 0.78
CA LEU A 13 -22.91 -8.93 0.14
C LEU A 13 -23.18 -7.46 -0.24
N ILE A 14 -24.38 -7.14 -0.75
CA ILE A 14 -24.79 -5.76 -1.06
C ILE A 14 -24.89 -4.91 0.21
N ALA A 15 -25.51 -5.44 1.27
CA ALA A 15 -25.62 -4.74 2.55
C ALA A 15 -24.24 -4.48 3.17
N LEU A 16 -23.33 -5.46 3.13
CA LEU A 16 -21.95 -5.33 3.60
C LEU A 16 -21.16 -4.31 2.78
N ALA A 17 -21.26 -4.36 1.44
CA ALA A 17 -20.61 -3.39 0.57
C ALA A 17 -21.13 -1.95 0.82
N THR A 18 -22.43 -1.81 1.08
CA THR A 18 -23.06 -0.51 1.38
C THR A 18 -22.57 0.03 2.72
N LYS A 19 -22.51 -0.82 3.75
CA LYS A 19 -21.96 -0.45 5.07
C LYS A 19 -20.48 -0.06 4.96
N PHE A 20 -19.69 -0.83 4.22
CA PHE A 20 -18.27 -0.54 3.98
C PHE A 20 -18.07 0.78 3.23
N LYS A 21 -18.89 1.07 2.20
CA LYS A 21 -18.87 2.36 1.49
C LYS A 21 -19.18 3.53 2.43
N ARG A 22 -20.21 3.41 3.28
CA ARG A 22 -20.57 4.44 4.26
C ARG A 22 -19.47 4.69 5.29
N GLN A 23 -18.87 3.62 5.83
CA GLN A 23 -17.74 3.75 6.76
C GLN A 23 -16.54 4.45 6.11
N LYS A 24 -16.20 4.08 4.88
CA LYS A 24 -15.10 4.73 4.14
C LYS A 24 -15.38 6.18 3.77
N LEU A 25 -16.65 6.53 3.52
CA LEU A 25 -17.07 7.91 3.30
C LEU A 25 -16.91 8.73 4.60
N GLN A 26 -17.37 8.20 5.73
CA GLN A 26 -17.24 8.84 7.04
C GLN A 26 -15.76 9.08 7.41
N GLU A 27 -14.91 8.05 7.27
CA GLU A 27 -13.47 8.18 7.51
C GLU A 27 -12.82 9.27 6.63
N LEU A 28 -13.26 9.41 5.38
CA LEU A 28 -12.77 10.44 4.47
C LEU A 28 -13.22 11.84 4.91
N GLU A 29 -14.47 11.99 5.33
CA GLU A 29 -15.01 13.25 5.87
C GLU A 29 -14.26 13.68 7.13
N ASP A 30 -13.99 12.74 8.05
CA ASP A 30 -13.24 13.00 9.27
C ASP A 30 -11.80 13.47 8.97
N HIS A 31 -11.14 12.84 7.99
CA HIS A 31 -9.80 13.25 7.55
C HIS A 31 -9.79 14.63 6.87
N LEU A 32 -10.81 14.95 6.08
CA LEU A 32 -10.94 16.27 5.44
C LEU A 32 -11.20 17.38 6.46
N LEU A 33 -12.07 17.11 7.44
CA LEU A 33 -12.34 18.04 8.54
C LEU A 33 -11.08 18.28 9.36
N SER A 34 -10.39 17.21 9.75
CA SER A 34 -9.11 17.26 10.49
C SER A 34 -8.03 18.02 9.72
N LEU A 35 -7.93 17.80 8.40
CA LEU A 35 -6.97 18.54 7.58
C LEU A 35 -7.30 20.03 7.55
N ARG A 36 -8.57 20.40 7.45
CA ARG A 36 -9.00 21.81 7.48
C ARG A 36 -8.65 22.47 8.80
N THR A 37 -8.96 21.83 9.93
CA THR A 37 -8.67 22.37 11.27
C THR A 37 -7.17 22.51 11.50
N LEU A 38 -6.39 21.46 11.22
CA LEU A 38 -4.93 21.48 11.38
C LEU A 38 -4.27 22.51 10.45
N THR A 39 -4.73 22.65 9.20
CA THR A 39 -4.22 23.67 8.27
C THR A 39 -4.54 25.08 8.78
N THR A 40 -5.74 25.32 9.33
CA THR A 40 -6.07 26.62 9.93
C THR A 40 -5.26 26.91 11.19
N GLN A 41 -5.00 25.91 12.02
CA GLN A 41 -4.11 26.04 13.19
C GLN A 41 -2.67 26.33 12.75
N HIS A 42 -2.16 25.60 11.76
CA HIS A 42 -0.81 25.79 11.24
C HIS A 42 -0.59 27.16 10.59
N LYS A 43 -1.64 27.74 9.98
CA LYS A 43 -1.59 29.12 9.48
C LYS A 43 -1.48 30.17 10.58
N ARG A 44 -2.00 29.89 11.77
CA ARG A 44 -1.90 30.76 12.95
C ARG A 44 -0.54 30.55 13.63
N ASP A 45 -0.17 29.30 13.82
CA ASP A 45 1.08 28.87 14.47
C ASP A 45 1.83 27.88 13.57
N PRO A 46 2.88 28.33 12.86
CA PRO A 46 3.61 27.48 11.91
C PRO A 46 4.53 26.46 12.61
N THR A 47 3.96 25.52 13.34
CA THR A 47 4.69 24.49 14.10
C THR A 47 4.99 23.25 13.25
N PRO A 48 6.22 22.70 13.28
CA PRO A 48 6.59 21.50 12.51
C PRO A 48 5.79 20.24 12.91
N ASP A 49 5.34 20.14 14.17
CA ASP A 49 4.46 19.05 14.63
C ASP A 49 3.08 19.06 13.92
N LEU A 50 2.50 20.26 13.73
CA LEU A 50 1.25 20.43 12.99
C LEU A 50 1.46 20.11 11.51
N MET A 51 2.58 20.51 10.92
CA MET A 51 2.92 20.19 9.53
C MET A 51 3.10 18.68 9.31
N ALA A 52 3.71 17.96 10.26
CA ALA A 52 3.82 16.51 10.21
C ALA A 52 2.43 15.83 10.23
N LYS A 53 1.52 16.29 11.11
CA LYS A 53 0.14 15.80 11.16
C LYS A 53 -0.62 16.11 9.87
N ILE A 54 -0.51 17.33 9.33
CA ILE A 54 -1.12 17.71 8.04
C ILE A 54 -0.64 16.77 6.93
N LYS A 55 0.67 16.50 6.85
CA LYS A 55 1.24 15.60 5.85
C LYS A 55 0.69 14.17 5.98
N THR A 56 0.54 13.67 7.20
CA THR A 56 -0.08 12.36 7.48
C THR A 56 -1.54 12.31 6.98
N HIS A 57 -2.34 13.34 7.27
CA HIS A 57 -3.72 13.42 6.79
C HIS A 57 -3.81 13.57 5.27
N GLN A 58 -2.90 14.34 4.64
CA GLN A 58 -2.80 14.42 3.18
C GLN A 58 -2.46 13.07 2.55
N GLN A 59 -1.54 12.31 3.16
CA GLN A 59 -1.18 10.98 2.70
C GLN A 59 -2.37 10.02 2.84
N ALA A 60 -3.10 10.05 3.95
CA ALA A 60 -4.31 9.26 4.14
C ALA A 60 -5.33 9.54 3.02
N ILE A 61 -5.67 10.81 2.76
CA ILE A 61 -6.60 11.20 1.67
C ILE A 61 -6.09 10.76 0.30
N LYS A 62 -4.78 10.88 0.04
CA LYS A 62 -4.16 10.40 -1.21
C LYS A 62 -4.36 8.89 -1.39
N THR A 63 -4.23 8.11 -0.31
CA THR A 63 -4.48 6.65 -0.37
C THR A 63 -5.93 6.31 -0.70
N PHE A 64 -6.91 7.09 -0.22
CA PHE A 64 -8.32 6.92 -0.61
C PHE A 64 -8.52 7.17 -2.11
N LYS A 65 -7.90 8.22 -2.69
CA LYS A 65 -7.97 8.50 -4.14
C LYS A 65 -7.29 7.44 -5.02
N THR A 66 -6.24 6.78 -4.51
CA THR A 66 -5.49 5.75 -5.27
C THR A 66 -6.09 4.36 -5.20
N ARG A 67 -7.14 4.13 -4.40
CA ARG A 67 -7.89 2.87 -4.39
C ARG A 67 -8.92 2.78 -5.52
N ASP A 68 -8.77 3.58 -6.58
CA ASP A 68 -9.40 3.30 -7.86
C ASP A 68 -8.91 1.92 -8.34
N PRO A 69 -9.81 0.94 -8.56
CA PRO A 69 -9.42 -0.40 -8.99
C PRO A 69 -8.56 -0.39 -10.27
N LYS A 70 -8.65 0.65 -11.12
CA LYS A 70 -7.79 0.77 -12.31
C LYS A 70 -6.29 0.87 -11.96
N LYS A 71 -5.89 1.38 -10.79
CA LYS A 71 -4.48 1.39 -10.35
C LYS A 71 -4.07 0.16 -9.55
N ARG A 72 -5.03 -0.64 -9.05
CA ARG A 72 -4.70 -1.92 -8.39
C ARG A 72 -4.26 -2.99 -9.39
N PHE A 73 -4.75 -2.94 -10.63
CA PHE A 73 -4.34 -3.86 -11.69
C PHE A 73 -3.09 -3.42 -12.46
N SER A 74 -2.65 -2.15 -12.33
CA SER A 74 -1.37 -1.69 -12.89
C SER A 74 -0.14 -2.15 -12.10
N GLY A 75 -0.32 -3.09 -11.16
CA GLY A 75 0.75 -3.83 -10.48
C GLY A 75 0.81 -5.31 -10.87
N LEU A 76 -0.06 -5.79 -11.76
CA LEU A 76 0.01 -7.14 -12.34
C LEU A 76 0.98 -7.22 -13.53
N ASN A 77 1.52 -6.09 -13.96
CA ASN A 77 2.53 -5.95 -15.02
C ASN A 77 3.97 -5.88 -14.46
N ASN A 78 4.21 -6.47 -13.28
CA ASN A 78 5.55 -6.86 -12.83
C ASN A 78 6.07 -8.14 -13.52
N SER A 79 5.44 -8.58 -14.62
CA SER A 79 5.95 -9.60 -15.52
C SER A 79 6.82 -8.96 -16.60
N SER A 80 8.02 -8.50 -16.22
CA SER A 80 9.23 -8.38 -17.06
C SER A 80 10.15 -7.25 -16.58
N MET A 81 10.59 -7.27 -15.31
CA MET A 81 12.02 -7.03 -15.11
C MET A 81 12.74 -8.30 -15.52
N ARG A 82 12.96 -8.42 -16.82
CA ARG A 82 13.90 -9.35 -17.42
C ARG A 82 15.29 -8.98 -16.87
N SER A 83 15.71 -9.62 -15.79
CA SER A 83 17.11 -9.91 -15.46
C SER A 83 17.24 -10.86 -14.27
N PRO A 84 17.25 -12.20 -14.50
CA PRO A 84 17.96 -13.13 -13.64
C PRO A 84 19.26 -13.58 -14.33
N ILE A 85 20.01 -12.67 -14.96
CA ILE A 85 21.27 -13.00 -15.65
C ILE A 85 22.39 -12.10 -15.14
N LYS A 86 22.62 -12.16 -13.83
CA LYS A 86 23.98 -12.24 -13.29
C LYS A 86 23.98 -13.31 -12.20
N ARG A 87 23.78 -14.55 -12.65
CA ARG A 87 24.22 -15.73 -11.91
C ARG A 87 25.74 -15.62 -11.88
N THR A 88 26.30 -15.22 -10.73
CA THR A 88 27.75 -15.21 -10.47
C THR A 88 28.23 -16.65 -10.49
N LEU A 89 28.50 -17.15 -11.69
CA LEU A 89 29.21 -18.39 -11.91
C LEU A 89 30.69 -18.06 -11.69
N PHE A 90 31.31 -18.79 -10.76
CA PHE A 90 32.75 -18.82 -10.47
C PHE A 90 33.30 -17.75 -9.51
N SER A 91 32.91 -17.84 -8.23
CA SER A 91 33.83 -17.48 -7.14
C SER A 91 33.78 -18.51 -6.01
N PRO A 92 34.56 -19.60 -6.05
CA PRO A 92 35.03 -20.21 -4.83
C PRO A 92 36.28 -19.46 -4.39
N ALA A 93 36.09 -18.46 -3.53
CA ALA A 93 37.12 -18.05 -2.61
C ALA A 93 37.33 -19.22 -1.62
N ASN A 94 38.26 -20.12 -1.96
CA ASN A 94 38.91 -21.00 -1.00
C ASN A 94 40.38 -21.12 -1.39
N SER A 95 41.14 -20.19 -0.83
CA SER A 95 42.57 -20.32 -0.57
C SER A 95 42.84 -21.66 0.11
N ALA A 96 43.36 -22.64 -0.62
CA ALA A 96 43.85 -23.89 -0.08
C ALA A 96 45.26 -24.15 -0.63
N VAL A 97 46.24 -23.62 0.10
CA VAL A 97 47.56 -24.21 0.40
C VAL A 97 48.30 -24.87 -0.77
N LYS A 98 49.35 -24.21 -1.27
CA LYS A 98 50.44 -24.87 -2.03
C LYS A 98 51.11 -25.93 -1.13
N PRO A 99 51.16 -27.22 -1.47
CA PRO A 99 52.08 -28.14 -0.81
C PRO A 99 53.53 -27.80 -1.22
N ARG A 100 54.42 -27.62 -0.23
CA ARG A 100 55.86 -27.51 -0.45
C ARG A 100 56.40 -28.85 -0.96
N PRO A 101 57.18 -28.92 -2.05
CA PRO A 101 57.92 -30.13 -2.40
C PRO A 101 59.12 -30.30 -1.44
N ASN A 102 59.25 -31.46 -0.79
CA ASN A 102 60.48 -31.82 -0.08
C ASN A 102 60.69 -33.34 0.01
N LYS A 103 61.41 -33.89 -0.97
CA LYS A 103 62.48 -34.91 -0.90
C LYS A 103 62.68 -35.56 -2.27
#